data_AF-A0A4Y7JZB4-F1
#
_entry.id   AF-A0A4Y7JZB4-F1
#
_cell.length_a   1.000
_cell.length_b   1.000
_cell.length_c   1.000
_cell.angle_alpha   90.00
_cell.angle_beta   90.00
_cell.angle_gamma   90.00
#
_symmetry.space_group_name_H-M   'P 1'
#
loop_
_entity.id
_entity.type
_entity.pdbx_description
1 polymer ?
#
loop_
_entity_poly.entity_id
_entity_poly.type
_entity_poly.pdbx_seq_one_letter_code
_entity_poly.pdbx_strand_id
1 'polypeptide(L)'
;MGNVAVVHSLNFSYPIIPIRYFPDFLFTANSSIAVDALQVTYDSSNANMSNLSGRVCYAEKLKLWRKINKSVASFNTTFELNIMGKPDPGGQWLGIVNATTNGTKEAEIVAVEFDTKKSYMEDADSNHLGLNINSIKSISQVPLRSYGVEVLSGTNVKVIVEYDGN
;
A
#
# COMPACT_ATOMS: atom_id res chain seq x y z
N MET A 1 -11.84 38.98 -15.95
CA MET A 1 -12.22 38.29 -14.70
C MET A 1 -11.51 36.95 -14.71
N GLY A 2 -10.55 36.73 -13.81
CA GLY A 2 -9.80 35.48 -13.75
C GLY A 2 -10.70 34.36 -13.21
N ASN A 3 -10.81 33.26 -13.95
CA ASN A 3 -11.43 32.04 -13.41
C ASN A 3 -10.55 31.52 -12.28
N VAL A 4 -11.04 31.62 -11.04
CA VAL A 4 -10.49 30.89 -9.91
C VAL A 4 -10.80 29.42 -10.18
N ALA A 5 -9.79 28.64 -10.59
CA ALA A 5 -9.93 27.20 -10.66
C ALA A 5 -10.09 26.70 -9.22
N VAL A 6 -11.27 26.20 -8.87
CA VAL A 6 -11.46 25.44 -7.63
C VAL A 6 -10.58 24.21 -7.74
N VAL A 7 -9.51 24.19 -6.94
CA VAL A 7 -8.67 23.00 -6.76
C VAL A 7 -9.40 22.12 -5.77
N HIS A 8 -9.95 21.00 -6.23
CA HIS A 8 -10.52 19.99 -5.35
C HIS A 8 -9.36 19.18 -4.73
N SER A 9 -9.06 19.43 -3.46
CA SER A 9 -8.12 18.62 -2.68
C SER A 9 -8.90 17.50 -1.99
N LEU A 10 -8.56 16.25 -2.27
CA LEU A 10 -9.07 15.11 -1.51
C LEU A 10 -8.32 15.03 -0.18
N ASN A 11 -9.05 15.02 0.94
CA ASN A 11 -8.48 14.88 2.28
C ASN A 11 -9.44 14.08 3.17
N PHE A 12 -8.90 13.11 3.89
CA PHE A 12 -9.63 12.31 4.86
C PHE A 12 -8.69 11.89 6.00
N SER A 13 -9.25 11.63 7.17
CA SER A 13 -8.49 11.19 8.34
C SER A 13 -9.34 10.25 9.19
N TYR A 14 -8.80 9.07 9.47
CA TYR A 14 -9.43 8.06 10.30
C TYR A 14 -8.47 7.63 11.41
N PRO A 15 -8.60 8.17 12.63
CA PRO A 15 -7.82 7.69 13.79
C PRO A 15 -8.15 6.25 14.15
N ILE A 16 -9.40 5.83 13.90
CA ILE A 16 -9.91 4.45 13.95
C ILE A 16 -10.89 4.27 12.79
N ILE A 17 -11.09 3.02 12.37
CA ILE A 17 -11.94 2.65 11.23
C ILE A 17 -12.99 1.62 11.67
N PRO A 18 -14.01 2.01 12.45
CA PRO A 18 -15.15 1.15 12.76
C PRO A 18 -15.99 0.84 11.52
N ILE A 19 -16.77 -0.25 11.59
CA ILE A 19 -17.57 -0.78 10.46
C ILE A 19 -18.51 0.24 9.80
N ARG A 20 -18.90 1.30 10.51
CA ARG A 20 -19.73 2.38 9.95
C ARG A 20 -19.08 3.12 8.77
N TYR A 21 -17.74 3.08 8.64
CA TYR A 21 -17.01 3.67 7.52
C TYR A 21 -16.87 2.72 6.32
N PHE A 22 -17.50 1.55 6.35
CA PHE A 22 -17.50 0.62 5.21
C PHE A 22 -17.87 1.28 3.86
N PRO A 23 -18.83 2.23 3.77
CA PRO A 23 -19.16 2.89 2.50
C PRO A 23 -18.04 3.76 1.91
N ASP A 24 -17.03 4.14 2.68
CA ASP A 24 -15.93 5.01 2.25
C ASP A 24 -14.84 4.24 1.46
N PHE A 25 -14.90 2.91 1.48
CA PHE A 25 -13.88 2.03 0.93
C PHE A 25 -14.46 0.99 -0.04
N LEU A 26 -13.61 0.56 -0.97
CA LEU A 26 -13.83 -0.55 -1.87
C LEU A 26 -12.94 -1.71 -1.43
N PHE A 27 -13.55 -2.87 -1.22
CA PHE A 27 -12.89 -4.08 -0.75
C PHE A 27 -12.84 -5.12 -1.87
N THR A 28 -11.73 -5.83 -1.99
CA THR A 28 -11.72 -7.11 -2.71
C THR A 28 -12.05 -8.26 -1.76
N ALA A 29 -12.11 -9.49 -2.30
CA ALA A 29 -12.11 -10.69 -1.47
C ALA A 29 -10.97 -10.63 -0.44
N ASN A 30 -11.20 -11.25 0.72
CA ASN A 30 -10.25 -11.36 1.83
C ASN A 30 -9.88 -10.07 2.58
N SER A 31 -10.52 -8.96 2.23
CA SER A 31 -10.35 -7.68 2.93
C SER A 31 -11.66 -7.21 3.56
N SER A 32 -11.58 -6.57 4.72
CA SER A 32 -12.74 -6.05 5.45
C SER A 32 -12.35 -4.97 6.45
N ILE A 33 -13.33 -4.40 7.12
CA ILE A 33 -13.12 -3.72 8.40
C ILE A 33 -13.30 -4.74 9.51
N ALA A 34 -12.35 -4.82 10.43
CA ALA A 34 -12.47 -5.61 11.65
C ALA A 34 -11.61 -5.00 12.76
N VAL A 35 -12.09 -5.11 14.00
CA VAL A 35 -11.40 -4.58 15.19
C VAL A 35 -11.02 -3.09 15.01
N ASP A 36 -11.94 -2.31 14.45
CA ASP A 36 -11.79 -0.89 14.13
C ASP A 36 -10.58 -0.53 13.23
N ALA A 37 -10.13 -1.48 12.39
CA ALA A 37 -9.06 -1.29 11.43
C ALA A 37 -9.41 -1.88 10.05
N LEU A 38 -8.69 -1.44 9.02
CA LEU A 38 -8.72 -2.10 7.71
C LEU A 38 -7.87 -3.37 7.77
N GLN A 39 -8.50 -4.52 7.55
CA GLN A 39 -7.80 -5.78 7.35
C GLN A 39 -7.65 -6.04 5.86
N VAL A 40 -6.41 -6.03 5.37
CA VAL A 40 -6.08 -6.32 3.96
C VAL A 40 -6.15 -7.83 3.68
N THR A 41 -5.80 -8.65 4.67
CA THR A 41 -6.01 -10.10 4.71
C THR A 41 -6.57 -10.48 6.08
N TYR A 42 -7.46 -11.46 6.15
CA TYR A 42 -8.13 -11.84 7.40
C TYR A 42 -7.15 -12.18 8.54
N ASP A 43 -7.43 -11.64 9.71
CA ASP A 43 -6.78 -12.05 10.95
C ASP A 43 -7.53 -13.27 11.52
N SER A 44 -7.04 -14.48 11.21
CA SER A 44 -7.57 -15.70 11.80
C SER A 44 -6.44 -16.66 12.13
N SER A 45 -6.16 -16.79 13.43
CA SER A 45 -5.11 -17.64 13.98
C SER A 45 -5.20 -19.11 13.53
N ASN A 46 -6.41 -19.56 13.15
CA ASN A 46 -6.74 -20.94 12.84
C ASN A 46 -7.29 -21.19 11.41
N ALA A 47 -7.37 -20.19 10.52
CA ALA A 47 -7.77 -20.45 9.14
C ALA A 47 -6.55 -20.71 8.25
N ASN A 48 -6.77 -21.48 7.17
CA ASN A 48 -5.77 -21.63 6.13
C ASN A 48 -5.66 -20.32 5.34
N MET A 49 -4.54 -19.62 5.47
CA MET A 49 -4.27 -18.34 4.78
C MET A 49 -3.46 -18.52 3.49
N SER A 50 -3.39 -19.74 2.94
CA SER A 50 -2.64 -20.01 1.72
C SER A 50 -3.28 -19.35 0.51
N ASN A 51 -2.46 -18.66 -0.30
CA ASN A 51 -2.86 -18.04 -1.57
C ASN A 51 -4.00 -17.01 -1.45
N LEU A 52 -4.10 -16.33 -0.30
CA LEU A 52 -5.05 -15.25 -0.11
C LEU A 52 -4.40 -13.90 -0.42
N SER A 53 -5.18 -13.06 -1.09
CA SER A 53 -4.86 -11.65 -1.32
C SER A 53 -6.10 -10.83 -1.05
N GLY A 54 -5.94 -9.63 -0.49
CA GLY A 54 -6.99 -8.62 -0.44
C GLY A 54 -6.42 -7.23 -0.70
N ARG A 55 -7.32 -6.29 -1.00
CA ARG A 55 -7.02 -4.89 -1.29
C ARG A 55 -8.16 -4.04 -0.76
N VAL A 56 -7.78 -2.93 -0.12
CA VAL A 56 -8.71 -1.87 0.26
C VAL A 56 -8.32 -0.60 -0.49
N CYS A 57 -9.28 -0.03 -1.22
CA CYS A 57 -9.12 1.24 -1.90
C CYS A 57 -10.07 2.27 -1.29
N TYR A 58 -9.65 3.52 -1.17
CA TYR A 58 -10.60 4.60 -0.89
C TYR A 58 -11.55 4.79 -2.09
N ALA A 59 -12.84 5.01 -1.83
CA ALA A 59 -13.86 5.00 -2.88
C ALA A 59 -13.77 6.22 -3.82
N GLU A 60 -13.37 7.38 -3.30
CA GLU A 60 -13.18 8.58 -4.12
C GLU A 60 -11.81 8.55 -4.82
N LYS A 61 -11.78 8.91 -6.11
CA LYS A 61 -10.55 8.92 -6.91
C LYS A 61 -9.75 10.20 -6.70
N LEU A 62 -8.46 10.06 -6.42
CA LEU A 62 -7.51 11.17 -6.41
C LEU A 62 -7.07 11.53 -7.85
N LYS A 63 -7.10 12.81 -8.21
CA LYS A 63 -6.60 13.29 -9.49
C LYS A 63 -5.11 13.64 -9.40
N LEU A 64 -4.25 12.77 -9.92
CA LEU A 64 -2.79 12.90 -9.80
C LEU A 64 -2.15 13.90 -10.78
N TRP A 65 -2.70 14.11 -11.98
CA TRP A 65 -2.14 15.09 -12.92
C TRP A 65 -3.18 15.65 -13.89
N ARG A 66 -2.83 16.75 -14.55
CA ARG A 66 -3.59 17.35 -15.66
C ARG A 66 -2.67 17.63 -16.85
N LYS A 67 -2.99 17.04 -18.01
CA LYS A 67 -2.20 17.20 -19.23
C LYS A 67 -2.14 18.65 -19.74
N ILE A 68 -3.25 19.39 -19.62
CA ILE A 68 -3.44 20.73 -20.21
C ILE A 68 -2.37 21.73 -19.73
N ASN A 69 -2.02 21.69 -18.46
CA ASN A 69 -1.04 22.59 -17.84
C ASN A 69 0.15 21.85 -17.25
N LYS A 70 0.30 20.55 -17.55
CA LYS A 70 1.34 19.66 -17.02
C LYS A 70 1.49 19.72 -15.49
N SER A 71 0.41 19.99 -14.76
CA SER A 71 0.46 20.01 -13.29
C SER A 71 0.34 18.60 -12.73
N VAL A 72 1.19 18.27 -11.78
CA VAL A 72 1.12 17.05 -10.97
C VAL A 72 0.68 17.45 -9.56
N ALA A 73 -0.16 16.63 -8.93
CA ALA A 73 -0.59 16.85 -7.56
C ALA A 73 0.49 16.37 -6.58
N SER A 74 0.79 17.20 -5.58
CA SER A 74 1.51 16.75 -4.38
C SER A 74 0.53 16.01 -3.46
N PHE A 75 0.99 15.00 -2.75
CA PHE A 75 0.18 14.29 -1.75
C PHE A 75 1.04 13.82 -0.58
N ASN A 76 0.39 13.61 0.56
CA ASN A 76 0.95 12.85 1.66
C ASN A 76 -0.07 11.83 2.15
N THR A 77 0.43 10.78 2.78
CA THR A 77 -0.40 9.82 3.50
C THR A 77 0.35 9.38 4.76
N THR A 78 -0.39 9.14 5.83
CA THR A 78 0.14 8.62 7.08
C THR A 78 -0.79 7.51 7.54
N PHE A 79 -0.21 6.36 7.90
CA PHE A 79 -0.96 5.22 8.42
C PHE A 79 -0.13 4.44 9.44
N GLU A 80 -0.81 3.68 10.28
CA GLU A 80 -0.17 2.68 11.13
C GLU A 80 -0.31 1.30 10.48
N LEU A 81 0.81 0.61 10.35
CA LEU A 81 0.90 -0.74 9.81
C LEU A 81 1.18 -1.70 10.95
N ASN A 82 0.37 -2.76 11.06
CA ASN A 82 0.64 -3.87 11.97
C ASN A 82 0.56 -5.17 11.17
N ILE A 83 1.67 -5.89 11.10
CA ILE A 83 1.72 -7.21 10.48
C ILE A 83 2.23 -8.19 11.51
N MET A 84 1.39 -9.14 11.88
CA MET A 84 1.78 -10.27 12.71
C MET A 84 2.08 -11.47 11.81
N GLY A 85 3.37 -11.76 11.63
CA GLY A 85 3.81 -12.87 10.78
C GLY A 85 3.85 -14.21 11.51
N LYS A 86 3.59 -15.29 10.76
CA LYS A 86 4.11 -16.63 11.10
C LYS A 86 5.48 -16.81 10.40
N PRO A 87 6.39 -17.64 10.93
CA PRO A 87 7.65 -17.94 10.24
C PRO A 87 7.39 -18.47 8.82
N ASP A 88 8.13 -17.94 7.83
CA ASP A 88 7.92 -18.18 6.40
C ASP A 88 6.47 -17.92 5.93
N PRO A 89 6.02 -16.65 5.99
CA PRO A 89 4.73 -16.29 5.42
C PRO A 89 4.86 -16.48 3.90
N GLY A 90 4.36 -17.60 3.38
CA GLY A 90 4.22 -17.80 1.94
C GLY A 90 3.53 -16.57 1.33
N GLY A 91 3.98 -16.11 0.16
CA GLY A 91 3.44 -14.92 -0.47
C GLY A 91 4.41 -14.38 -1.51
N GLN A 92 3.88 -13.83 -2.60
CA GLN A 92 4.65 -13.15 -3.64
C GLN A 92 3.79 -12.00 -4.20
N TRP A 93 4.45 -10.93 -4.64
CA TRP A 93 3.88 -9.87 -5.48
C TRP A 93 2.92 -8.89 -4.81
N LEU A 94 2.49 -9.15 -3.56
CA LEU A 94 1.68 -8.24 -2.74
C LEU A 94 0.38 -7.73 -3.45
N GLY A 95 -0.06 -8.41 -4.50
CA GLY A 95 -1.19 -7.99 -5.34
C GLY A 95 -0.97 -6.68 -6.12
N ILE A 96 0.28 -6.23 -6.29
CA ILE A 96 0.65 -4.96 -6.93
C ILE A 96 0.63 -5.10 -8.46
N VAL A 97 1.14 -6.20 -9.00
CA VAL A 97 1.20 -6.48 -10.44
C VAL A 97 0.72 -7.89 -10.76
N ASN A 98 0.45 -8.17 -12.04
CA ASN A 98 0.21 -9.52 -12.54
C ASN A 98 1.35 -9.94 -13.49
N ALA A 99 1.41 -11.24 -13.81
CA ALA A 99 2.52 -11.84 -14.56
C ALA A 99 2.67 -11.25 -15.97
N THR A 100 1.56 -10.81 -16.57
CA THR A 100 1.50 -10.32 -17.95
C THR A 100 1.98 -8.88 -18.06
N THR A 101 1.70 -8.03 -17.06
CA THR A 101 2.06 -6.59 -17.10
C THR A 101 3.27 -6.25 -16.24
N ASN A 102 3.85 -7.21 -15.52
CA ASN A 102 5.01 -6.99 -14.67
C ASN A 102 6.22 -6.51 -15.48
N GLY A 103 6.75 -5.33 -15.13
CA GLY A 103 7.88 -4.71 -15.79
C GLY A 103 7.51 -3.86 -17.01
N THR A 104 6.22 -3.67 -17.28
CA THR A 104 5.73 -2.97 -18.48
C THR A 104 4.84 -1.78 -18.12
N LYS A 105 4.73 -0.79 -19.02
CA LYS A 105 3.97 0.45 -18.73
C LYS A 105 2.48 0.21 -18.53
N GLU A 106 1.98 -0.92 -19.02
CA GLU A 106 0.58 -1.37 -18.91
C GLU A 106 0.18 -1.71 -17.48
N ALA A 107 1.12 -1.89 -16.54
CA ALA A 107 0.80 -2.08 -15.13
C ALA A 107 0.22 -0.82 -14.47
N GLU A 108 0.62 0.37 -14.95
CA GLU A 108 0.16 1.69 -14.49
C GLU A 108 0.11 1.85 -12.96
N ILE A 109 1.14 1.38 -12.24
CA ILE A 109 1.18 1.38 -10.79
C ILE A 109 2.48 1.97 -10.23
N VAL A 110 2.33 2.70 -9.12
CA VAL A 110 3.41 3.10 -8.22
C VAL A 110 3.03 2.60 -6.84
N ALA A 111 3.96 1.95 -6.14
CA ALA A 111 3.73 1.43 -4.80
C ALA A 111 4.95 1.65 -3.90
N VAL A 112 4.67 1.83 -2.61
CA VAL A 112 5.64 1.69 -1.53
C VAL A 112 5.33 0.36 -0.84
N GLU A 113 6.25 -0.60 -0.93
CA GLU A 113 6.06 -1.95 -0.39
C GLU A 113 6.79 -2.16 0.93
N PHE A 114 6.16 -2.93 1.82
CA PHE A 114 6.77 -3.46 3.03
C PHE A 114 6.88 -4.97 2.85
N ASP A 115 7.99 -5.41 2.27
CA ASP A 115 8.19 -6.80 1.90
C ASP A 115 8.76 -7.61 3.08
N THR A 116 8.12 -8.74 3.31
CA THR A 116 8.37 -9.66 4.43
C THR A 116 8.95 -11.00 3.95
N LYS A 117 9.22 -11.13 2.64
CA LYS A 117 9.77 -12.33 2.04
C LYS A 117 10.74 -12.01 0.92
N LYS A 118 11.98 -12.48 1.07
CA LYS A 118 12.95 -12.54 -0.02
C LYS A 118 12.53 -13.60 -1.04
N SER A 119 11.82 -13.16 -2.09
CA SER A 119 11.29 -13.99 -3.16
C SER A 119 12.27 -14.13 -4.34
N TYR A 120 13.13 -13.13 -4.51
CA TYR A 120 14.13 -13.05 -5.58
C TYR A 120 15.54 -12.85 -5.02
N MET A 121 16.57 -13.10 -5.85
CA MET A 121 17.96 -12.88 -5.41
C MET A 121 18.23 -11.39 -5.20
N GLU A 122 17.58 -10.56 -5.99
CA GLU A 122 17.70 -9.11 -6.03
C GLU A 122 17.05 -8.41 -4.82
N ASP A 123 16.16 -9.07 -4.08
CA ASP A 123 15.54 -8.49 -2.89
C ASP A 123 16.59 -8.27 -1.80
N ALA A 124 16.51 -7.16 -1.07
CA ALA A 124 17.51 -6.79 -0.09
C ALA A 124 17.61 -7.82 1.05
N ASP A 125 16.48 -8.13 1.68
CA ASP A 125 16.31 -9.19 2.68
C ASP A 125 14.80 -9.55 2.79
N SER A 126 14.41 -10.33 3.81
CA SER A 126 13.01 -10.65 4.09
C SER A 126 12.31 -9.64 5.02
N ASN A 127 12.79 -8.39 5.07
CA ASN A 127 12.23 -7.31 5.90
C ASN A 127 12.71 -5.95 5.38
N HIS A 128 12.23 -5.55 4.20
CA HIS A 128 12.67 -4.33 3.54
C HIS A 128 11.51 -3.45 3.08
N LEU A 129 11.81 -2.15 2.97
CA LEU A 129 10.97 -1.16 2.31
C LEU A 129 11.39 -1.05 0.85
N GLY A 130 10.44 -1.00 -0.07
CA GLY A 130 10.70 -0.87 -1.51
C GLY A 130 9.86 0.20 -2.21
N LEU A 131 10.37 0.74 -3.32
CA LEU A 131 9.64 1.60 -4.24
C LEU A 131 9.48 0.88 -5.58
N ASN A 132 8.25 0.55 -5.93
CA ASN A 132 7.90 -0.16 -7.15
C ASN A 132 7.32 0.80 -8.18
N ILE A 133 7.79 0.69 -9.43
CA ILE A 133 7.19 1.37 -10.57
C ILE A 133 6.92 0.31 -11.63
N ASN A 134 5.63 0.04 -11.89
CA ASN A 134 5.17 -0.88 -12.93
C ASN A 134 5.73 -2.32 -12.87
N SER A 135 6.37 -2.71 -11.76
CA SER A 135 7.12 -3.95 -11.61
C SER A 135 7.13 -4.37 -10.15
N ILE A 136 7.11 -5.67 -9.86
CA ILE A 136 7.34 -6.16 -8.50
C ILE A 136 8.79 -5.95 -8.06
N LYS A 137 9.74 -5.85 -9.00
CA LYS A 137 11.12 -5.50 -8.65
C LYS A 137 11.21 -4.03 -8.31
N SER A 138 11.49 -3.73 -7.03
CA SER A 138 11.72 -2.38 -6.54
C SER A 138 12.87 -1.69 -7.27
N ILE A 139 12.68 -0.43 -7.65
CA ILE A 139 13.74 0.42 -8.22
C ILE A 139 14.68 0.98 -7.14
N SER A 140 14.23 0.98 -5.89
CA SER A 140 14.99 1.34 -4.70
C SER A 140 14.43 0.55 -3.53
N GLN A 141 15.31 0.04 -2.67
CA GLN A 141 14.93 -0.77 -1.52
C GLN A 141 15.90 -0.57 -0.36
N VAL A 142 15.40 -0.73 0.86
CA VAL A 142 16.14 -0.49 2.10
C VAL A 142 15.78 -1.56 3.13
N PRO A 143 16.75 -2.37 3.63
CA PRO A 143 16.52 -3.25 4.77
C PRO A 143 16.09 -2.45 6.00
N LEU A 144 15.06 -2.92 6.69
CA LEU A 144 14.47 -2.19 7.82
C LEU A 144 15.16 -2.49 9.17
N ARG A 145 15.90 -3.60 9.27
CA ARG A 145 16.56 -4.01 10.52
C ARG A 145 17.60 -3.02 11.01
N SER A 146 18.34 -2.36 10.10
CA SER A 146 19.30 -1.31 10.45
C SER A 146 18.64 -0.06 11.05
N TYR A 147 17.32 0.07 10.90
CA TYR A 147 16.49 1.14 11.46
C TYR A 147 15.68 0.68 12.67
N GLY A 148 15.92 -0.53 13.17
CA GLY A 148 15.20 -1.08 14.33
C GLY A 148 13.75 -1.48 14.05
N VAL A 149 13.37 -1.64 12.78
CA VAL A 149 12.01 -2.02 12.37
C VAL A 149 11.99 -3.48 11.91
N GLU A 150 11.12 -4.28 12.51
CA GLU A 150 10.77 -5.64 12.09
C GLU A 150 9.28 -5.67 11.75
N VAL A 151 8.96 -5.73 10.46
CA VAL A 151 7.58 -5.60 9.95
C VAL A 151 6.68 -6.70 10.48
N LEU A 152 7.19 -7.93 10.61
CA LEU A 152 6.44 -9.09 11.10
C LEU A 152 6.29 -9.18 12.63
N SER A 153 6.74 -8.16 13.37
CA SER A 153 6.76 -8.17 14.83
C SER A 153 5.39 -8.10 15.50
N GLY A 154 4.32 -7.77 14.75
CA GLY A 154 3.01 -7.46 15.32
C GLY A 154 2.97 -6.14 16.11
N THR A 155 4.00 -5.30 15.98
CA THR A 155 4.02 -3.94 16.56
C THR A 155 3.56 -2.91 15.54
N ASN A 156 2.95 -1.82 16.01
CA ASN A 156 2.52 -0.74 15.12
C ASN A 156 3.73 0.01 14.57
N VAL A 157 3.84 0.05 13.25
CA VAL A 157 4.82 0.84 12.50
C VAL A 157 4.10 2.04 11.91
N LYS A 158 4.50 3.25 12.30
CA LYS A 158 3.98 4.48 11.69
C LYS A 158 4.68 4.72 10.36
N VAL A 159 3.91 4.83 9.29
CA VAL A 159 4.39 5.08 7.93
C VAL A 159 3.95 6.45 7.48
N ILE A 160 4.87 7.20 6.86
CA ILE A 160 4.61 8.49 6.22
C ILE A 160 5.15 8.40 4.80
N VAL A 161 4.31 8.68 3.82
CA VAL A 161 4.71 8.76 2.41
C VAL A 161 4.33 10.15 1.89
N GLU A 162 5.30 10.83 1.30
CA GLU A 162 5.13 12.17 0.74
C GLU A 162 5.62 12.18 -0.71
N TYR A 163 4.90 12.93 -1.54
CA TYR A 163 5.27 13.17 -2.92
C TYR A 163 5.06 14.64 -3.27
N ASP A 164 6.10 15.28 -3.80
CA ASP A 164 6.04 16.65 -4.31
C ASP A 164 5.93 16.62 -5.85
N GLY A 165 4.87 17.24 -6.36
CA GLY A 165 4.58 17.33 -7.80
C GLY A 165 5.14 18.59 -8.49
N ASN A 166 5.89 19.44 -7.78
CA ASN A 166 6.49 20.67 -8.31
C ASN A 166 7.85 20.47 -8.96
#